data_AF-A0A5M7QN67-F1
#
_entry.id   AF-A0A5M7QN67-F1
#
_cell.length_a   1.000
_cell.length_b   1.000
_cell.length_c   1.000
_cell.angle_alpha   90.00
_cell.angle_beta   90.00
_cell.angle_gamma   90.00
#
_symmetry.space_group_name_H-M   'P 1'
#
loop_
_entity.id
_entity.type
_entity.pdbx_description
1 polymer ?
#
loop_
_entity_poly.entity_id
_entity_poly.type
_entity_poly.pdbx_seq_one_letter_code
_entity_poly.pdbx_strand_id
1 'polypeptide(L)' 'MKSTNDDRQKRSDEKRGMKVKGIKLHTDTIALLESLAEQTGQPQSAVVTKALAMFAESIKS' A
#
# COMPACT_ATOMS: atom_id res chain seq x y z
N MET A 1 -7.32 -16.30 18.85
CA MET A 1 -8.35 -15.29 19.12
C MET A 1 -7.85 -13.95 18.61
N LYS A 2 -8.61 -13.27 17.75
CA LYS A 2 -8.28 -11.94 17.24
C LYS A 2 -8.58 -10.93 18.35
N SER A 3 -7.58 -10.21 18.82
CA SER A 3 -7.67 -9.40 20.04
C SER A 3 -8.51 -8.14 19.78
N THR A 4 -9.27 -7.68 20.78
CA THR A 4 -10.11 -6.46 20.76
C THR A 4 -9.40 -5.21 20.22
N ASN A 5 -8.06 -5.18 20.28
CA ASN A 5 -7.23 -4.10 19.72
C ASN A 5 -7.20 -4.07 18.19
N ASP A 6 -7.19 -5.23 17.52
CA ASP A 6 -7.14 -5.31 16.05
C ASP A 6 -8.41 -4.73 15.42
N ASP A 7 -9.56 -4.98 16.05
CA ASP A 7 -10.84 -4.45 15.59
C ASP A 7 -10.98 -2.95 15.86
N ARG A 8 -10.33 -2.43 16.92
CA ARG A 8 -10.29 -0.99 17.20
C ARG A 8 -9.41 -0.25 16.19
N GLN A 9 -8.24 -0.80 15.85
CA GLN A 9 -7.35 -0.23 14.84
C GLN A 9 -8.01 -0.25 13.46
N LYS A 10 -8.61 -1.39 13.07
CA LYS A 10 -9.35 -1.52 11.81
C LYS A 10 -10.46 -0.46 11.67
N ARG A 11 -11.28 -0.26 12.71
CA ARG A 11 -12.33 0.78 12.72
C ARG A 11 -11.76 2.19 12.65
N SER A 12 -10.60 2.44 13.25
CA SER A 12 -9.92 3.73 13.17
C SER A 12 -9.40 4.01 11.76
N ASP A 13 -8.77 3.01 11.14
CA ASP A 13 -8.27 3.09 9.78
C ASP A 13 -9.41 3.30 8.79
N GLU A 14 -10.51 2.56 8.93
CA GLU A 14 -11.72 2.73 8.12
C GLU A 14 -12.31 4.14 8.25
N LYS A 15 -12.36 4.72 9.46
CA LYS A 15 -12.79 6.12 9.66
C LYS A 15 -11.88 7.12 8.97
N ARG A 16 -10.59 6.80 8.80
CA ARG A 16 -9.60 7.60 8.07
C ARG A 16 -9.59 7.29 6.56
N GLY A 17 -10.52 6.46 6.07
CA GLY A 17 -10.60 6.03 4.67
C GLY A 17 -9.54 5.01 4.26
N MET A 18 -8.83 4.42 5.23
CA MET A 18 -7.78 3.42 4.99
C MET A 18 -8.36 2.00 5.09
N LYS A 19 -7.96 1.14 4.16
CA LYS A 19 -8.31 -0.28 4.15
C LYS A 19 -7.15 -1.12 3.64
N VAL A 20 -7.01 -2.33 4.17
CA VAL A 20 -6.05 -3.31 3.63
C VAL A 20 -6.58 -3.88 2.32
N LYS A 21 -5.75 -3.92 1.29
CA LYS A 21 -6.06 -4.55 0.00
C LYS A 21 -5.06 -5.67 -0.26
N GLY A 22 -5.51 -6.92 -0.14
CA GLY A 22 -4.73 -8.09 -0.55
C GLY A 22 -4.93 -8.37 -2.05
N ILE A 23 -3.83 -8.38 -2.80
CA ILE A 23 -3.77 -8.78 -4.21
C ILE A 23 -2.54 -9.65 -4.44
N LYS A 24 -2.58 -10.51 -5.45
CA LYS A 24 -1.39 -11.26 -5.89
C LYS A 24 -0.57 -10.39 -6.83
N LEU A 25 0.74 -10.40 -6.65
CA LEU A 25 1.72 -9.75 -7.52
C LEU A 25 2.80 -10.77 -7.92
N HIS A 26 3.48 -10.53 -9.04
CA HIS A 26 4.66 -11.32 -9.39
C HIS A 26 5.75 -11.09 -8.35
N THR A 27 6.57 -12.11 -8.09
CA THR A 27 7.65 -12.04 -7.07
C THR A 27 8.60 -10.88 -7.36
N ASP A 28 8.94 -10.67 -8.63
CA ASP A 28 9.86 -9.60 -9.04
C ASP A 28 9.26 -8.21 -8.79
N THR A 29 7.93 -8.06 -8.91
CA THR A 29 7.23 -6.81 -8.59
C THR A 29 7.28 -6.53 -7.08
N ILE A 30 7.19 -7.57 -6.25
CA ILE A 30 7.32 -7.45 -4.79
C ILE A 30 8.74 -7.03 -4.43
N ALA A 31 9.75 -7.70 -5.01
CA ALA A 31 11.16 -7.35 -4.78
C ALA A 31 11.47 -5.90 -5.20
N LEU A 32 10.92 -5.44 -6.33
CA LEU A 32 11.05 -4.07 -6.76
C LEU A 32 10.39 -3.09 -5.77
N LEU A 33 9.18 -3.39 -5.29
CA LEU A 33 8.47 -2.56 -4.31
C LEU A 33 9.26 -2.43 -3.00
N GLU A 34 9.82 -3.53 -2.50
CA GLU A 34 10.67 -3.57 -1.30
C GLU A 34 11.92 -2.73 -1.49
N SER A 35 12.64 -2.93 -2.60
CA SER A 35 13.86 -2.17 -2.88
C SER A 35 13.59 -0.67 -3.02
N LEU A 36 12.51 -0.26 -3.67
CA LEU A 36 12.12 1.14 -3.79
C LEU A 36 11.74 1.75 -2.43
N ALA A 37 11.04 1.01 -1.59
CA ALA A 37 10.69 1.44 -0.24
C ALA A 37 11.96 1.69 0.61
N GLU A 38 12.92 0.76 0.56
CA GLU A 38 14.21 0.89 1.24
C GLU A 38 15.02 2.09 0.73
N GLN A 39 15.21 2.20 -0.58
CA GLN A 39 15.99 3.27 -1.19
C GLN A 39 15.42 4.66 -0.92
N THR A 40 14.09 4.78 -0.85
CA THR A 40 13.42 6.07 -0.64
C THR A 40 13.12 6.36 0.83
N GLY A 41 13.33 5.40 1.73
CA GLY A 41 12.94 5.49 3.14
C GLY A 41 11.42 5.62 3.33
N GLN A 42 10.62 5.19 2.35
CA GLN A 42 9.17 5.32 2.36
C GLN A 42 8.49 3.99 2.68
N PRO A 43 7.34 3.99 3.36
CA PRO A 43 6.55 2.77 3.48
C PRO A 43 6.09 2.30 2.09
N GLN A 44 6.04 0.99 1.87
CA GLN A 44 5.60 0.38 0.60
C GLN A 44 4.24 0.91 0.12
N SER A 45 3.31 1.21 1.04
CA SER A 45 2.01 1.81 0.70
C SER A 45 2.16 3.17 0.00
N ALA A 46 3.12 4.01 0.41
CA ALA A 46 3.38 5.29 -0.22
C ALA A 46 4.02 5.12 -1.61
N VAL A 47 4.89 4.12 -1.79
CA VAL A 47 5.46 3.77 -3.09
C VAL A 47 4.36 3.33 -4.06
N VAL A 48 3.45 2.45 -3.62
CA VAL A 48 2.28 2.02 -4.42
C VAL A 48 1.38 3.21 -4.77
N THR A 49 1.10 4.10 -3.82
CA THR A 49 0.29 5.31 -4.08
C THR A 49 0.93 6.18 -5.17
N LYS A 50 2.25 6.42 -5.10
CA LYS A 50 2.97 7.19 -6.12
C LYS A 50 2.92 6.51 -7.49
N ALA A 51 3.17 5.20 -7.55
CA ALA A 51 3.13 4.44 -8.80
C ALA A 51 1.75 4.49 -9.46
N LEU A 52 0.67 4.36 -8.68
CA LEU A 52 -0.70 4.47 -9.17
C LEU A 52 -1.03 5.87 -9.70
N ALA A 53 -0.54 6.93 -9.03
CA ALA A 53 -0.70 8.30 -9.50
C ALA A 53 0.00 8.53 -10.85
N MET A 54 1.26 8.11 -10.97
CA MET A 54 2.01 8.18 -12.23
C MET A 54 1.33 7.40 -13.36
N PHE A 55 0.82 6.21 -13.07
CA PHE A 55 0.06 5.43 -14.05
C PHE A 55 -1.22 6.16 -14.48
N ALA A 56 -1.99 6.71 -13.53
CA ALA A 56 -3.20 7.47 -13.82
C ALA A 56 -2.93 8.73 -14.66
N GLU A 57 -1.77 9.37 -14.51
CA GLU A 57 -1.34 10.49 -15.34
C GLU A 57 -0.96 10.04 -16.76
N SER A 58 -0.24 8.91 -16.87
CA SER A 58 0.21 8.36 -18.15
C SER A 58 -0.93 7.95 -19.09
N ILE A 59 -2.11 7.61 -18.55
CA ILE A 59 -3.29 7.21 -19.35
C ILE A 59 -4.22 8.39 -19.70
N LYS A 60 -4.00 9.58 -19.14
CA LYS A 60 -4.77 10.78 -19.46
C LYS A 60 -4.19 11.57 -20.64
N SER A 61 -2.95 11.25 -21.01
CA SER A 61 -2.21 11.86 -22.13
C SER A 61 -2.47 11.08 -23.41
#